data_AF-A0A2V9QEY6-F1
#
_entry.id   AF-A0A2V9QEY6-F1
#
_cell.length_a   1.000
_cell.length_b   1.000
_cell.length_c   1.000
_cell.angle_alpha   90.00
_cell.angle_beta   90.00
_cell.angle_gamma   90.00
#
_symmetry.space_group_name_H-M   'P 1'
#
loop_
_entity.id
_entity.type
_entity.pdbx_description
1 polymer ?
#
loop_
_entity_poly.entity_id
_entity_poly.type
_entity_poly.pdbx_seq_one_letter_code
_entity_poly.pdbx_strand_id
1 'polypeptide(L)'
;MLPVSWSVPLESTRSSLIETAERLGGPASDALFSALYSELHRLAKRQLARQGFGVNVSATTLLHEAYIEMAGKDGAAFPDRARFMGYAARVMRGLIIDHARSRSAQKRAVSSRSLPLELKLKIQQTSAS
;
A
#
# COMPACT_ATOMS: atom_id res chain seq x y z
N MET A 1 43.28 28.92 -12.88
CA MET A 1 42.25 29.03 -11.83
C MET A 1 40.93 29.38 -12.52
N LEU A 2 40.19 28.36 -12.95
CA LEU A 2 38.89 28.48 -13.62
C LEU A 2 37.87 27.61 -12.85
N PRO A 3 36.64 28.08 -12.63
CA PRO A 3 35.65 27.34 -11.85
C PRO A 3 35.03 26.21 -12.67
N VAL A 4 35.06 24.99 -12.14
CA VAL A 4 34.32 23.84 -12.69
C VAL A 4 32.84 24.06 -12.40
N SER A 5 32.16 24.65 -13.38
CA SER A 5 30.71 24.66 -13.50
C SER A 5 30.24 23.25 -13.88
N TRP A 6 29.80 22.45 -12.91
CA TRP A 6 28.97 21.29 -13.23
C TRP A 6 27.52 21.75 -13.36
N SER A 7 27.16 22.22 -14.55
CA SER A 7 25.76 22.13 -14.97
C SER A 7 25.50 20.68 -15.33
N VAL A 8 25.04 19.89 -14.36
CA VAL A 8 24.50 18.55 -14.67
C VAL A 8 23.05 18.76 -15.11
N PRO A 9 22.69 18.41 -16.36
CA PRO A 9 21.30 18.43 -16.78
C PRO A 9 20.53 17.34 -16.01
N LEU A 10 19.49 17.77 -15.28
CA LEU A 10 18.64 17.00 -14.36
C LEU A 10 17.80 15.87 -14.99
N GLU A 11 18.13 15.45 -16.22
CA GLU A 11 17.51 14.29 -16.88
C GLU A 11 18.39 13.03 -16.80
N SER A 12 19.71 13.18 -16.59
CA SER A 12 20.70 12.12 -16.86
C SER A 12 21.13 11.26 -15.65
N THR A 13 20.55 11.47 -14.47
CA THR A 13 20.81 10.66 -13.25
C THR A 13 19.86 9.49 -13.06
N ARG A 14 18.89 9.30 -13.97
CA ARG A 14 17.79 8.33 -13.80
C ARG A 14 18.09 6.96 -14.41
N SER A 15 18.64 6.95 -15.62
CA SER A 15 19.08 5.71 -16.28
C SER A 15 20.25 5.07 -15.53
N SER A 16 21.13 5.88 -14.95
CA SER A 16 22.28 5.38 -14.20
C SER A 16 21.90 4.65 -12.92
N LEU A 17 20.79 5.00 -12.24
CA LEU A 17 20.38 4.29 -11.02
C LEU A 17 19.90 2.86 -11.31
N ILE A 18 19.13 2.68 -12.40
CA ILE A 18 18.66 1.35 -12.84
C ILE A 18 19.88 0.51 -13.26
N GLU A 19 20.79 1.09 -14.06
CA GLU A 19 22.02 0.43 -14.51
C GLU A 19 22.95 0.05 -13.34
N THR A 20 23.07 0.90 -12.32
CA THR A 20 23.85 0.57 -11.11
C THR A 20 23.21 -0.53 -10.26
N ALA A 21 21.87 -0.60 -10.20
CA ALA A 21 21.16 -1.64 -9.45
C ALA A 21 21.31 -3.01 -10.12
N GLU A 22 21.18 -3.07 -11.45
CA GLU A 22 21.44 -4.28 -12.23
C GLU A 22 22.90 -4.75 -12.07
N ARG A 23 23.87 -3.81 -12.01
CA ARG A 23 25.29 -4.14 -11.84
C ARG A 23 25.68 -4.58 -10.42
N LEU A 24 24.90 -4.20 -9.40
CA LEU A 24 25.14 -4.58 -8.00
C LEU A 24 24.33 -5.82 -7.55
N GLY A 25 23.59 -6.46 -8.47
CA GLY A 25 22.89 -7.73 -8.21
C GLY A 25 21.67 -7.61 -7.29
N GLY A 26 21.21 -6.40 -7.00
CA GLY A 26 19.93 -6.17 -6.32
C GLY A 26 18.79 -6.06 -7.34
N PRO A 27 17.57 -6.51 -7.02
CA PRO A 27 16.46 -6.35 -7.96
C PRO A 27 16.22 -4.84 -8.20
N ALA A 28 16.18 -4.42 -9.47
CA ALA A 28 16.06 -3.02 -9.86
C ALA A 28 14.86 -2.30 -9.21
N SER A 29 13.85 -3.07 -8.79
CA SER A 29 12.71 -2.62 -8.00
C SER A 29 13.09 -2.01 -6.65
N ASP A 30 14.13 -2.49 -5.98
CA ASP A 30 14.53 -2.03 -4.63
C ASP A 30 15.18 -0.66 -4.69
N ALA A 31 16.07 -0.47 -5.67
CA ALA A 31 16.72 0.81 -5.91
C ALA A 31 15.69 1.87 -6.32
N LEU A 32 14.76 1.53 -7.22
CA LEU A 32 13.66 2.41 -7.61
C LEU A 32 12.73 2.72 -6.43
N PHE A 33 12.39 1.72 -5.62
CA PHE A 33 11.54 1.92 -4.45
C PHE A 33 12.19 2.87 -3.43
N SER A 34 13.46 2.67 -3.11
CA SER A 34 14.22 3.53 -2.20
C SER A 34 14.30 4.97 -2.72
N ALA A 35 14.64 5.15 -4.00
CA ALA A 35 14.71 6.47 -4.63
C ALA A 35 13.35 7.20 -4.66
N LEU A 36 12.24 6.46 -4.75
CA LEU A 36 10.89 6.99 -4.94
C LEU A 36 10.02 6.95 -3.68
N TYR A 37 10.57 6.54 -2.53
CA TYR A 37 9.82 6.31 -1.29
C TYR A 37 8.95 7.49 -0.88
N SER A 38 9.51 8.71 -0.89
CA SER A 38 8.79 9.92 -0.48
C SER A 38 7.59 10.23 -1.39
N GLU A 39 7.71 9.92 -2.67
CA GLU A 39 6.69 10.17 -3.68
C GLU A 39 5.62 9.08 -3.66
N LEU A 40 6.02 7.83 -3.45
CA LEU A 40 5.12 6.72 -3.15
C LEU A 40 4.31 6.99 -1.87
N HIS A 41 4.91 7.56 -0.84
CA HIS A 41 4.20 7.87 0.41
C HIS A 41 3.15 8.95 0.21
N ARG A 42 3.48 10.00 -0.55
CA ARG A 42 2.51 11.02 -0.98
C ARG A 42 1.38 10.43 -1.82
N LEU A 43 1.70 9.51 -2.73
CA LEU A 43 0.72 8.78 -3.53
C LEU A 43 -0.22 7.98 -2.63
N ALA A 44 0.31 7.21 -1.69
CA ALA A 44 -0.47 6.42 -0.73
C ALA A 44 -1.42 7.30 0.08
N LYS A 45 -0.93 8.41 0.65
CA LYS A 45 -1.76 9.40 1.37
C LYS A 45 -2.90 9.92 0.51
N ARG A 46 -2.61 10.32 -0.73
CA ARG A 46 -3.62 10.84 -1.66
C ARG A 46 -4.67 9.78 -2.00
N GLN A 47 -4.27 8.53 -2.16
CA GLN A 47 -5.21 7.45 -2.45
C GLN A 47 -6.13 7.15 -1.27
N LEU A 48 -5.58 7.11 -0.05
CA LEU A 48 -6.36 6.91 1.17
C LEU A 48 -7.37 8.06 1.39
N ALA A 49 -6.93 9.31 1.20
CA ALA A 49 -7.81 10.48 1.31
C ALA A 49 -9.02 10.41 0.34
N ARG A 50 -8.84 9.82 -0.85
CA ARG A 50 -9.93 9.68 -1.85
C ARG A 50 -10.95 8.60 -1.50
N GLN A 51 -10.61 7.64 -0.65
CA GLN A 51 -11.49 6.53 -0.26
C GLN A 51 -12.31 6.82 1.01
N GLY A 52 -12.01 7.93 1.71
CA GLY A 52 -12.77 8.41 2.87
C GLY A 52 -12.50 7.62 4.16
N PHE A 53 -13.28 7.92 5.21
CA PHE A 53 -13.14 7.38 6.58
C PHE A 53 -13.38 5.85 6.73
N GLY A 54 -13.51 5.14 5.60
CA GLY A 54 -13.86 3.73 5.51
C GLY A 54 -12.69 2.75 5.53
N VAL A 55 -11.44 3.21 5.63
CA VAL A 55 -10.26 2.33 5.54
C VAL A 55 -9.32 2.61 6.72
N ASN A 56 -9.05 1.61 7.55
CA ASN A 56 -8.12 1.72 8.69
C ASN A 56 -6.75 1.16 8.31
N VAL A 57 -6.14 1.71 7.25
CA VAL A 57 -4.79 1.35 6.83
C VAL A 57 -3.95 2.62 6.78
N SER A 58 -2.74 2.56 7.33
CA SER A 58 -1.82 3.70 7.29
C SER A 58 -1.19 3.82 5.89
N ALA A 59 -0.79 5.03 5.50
CA ALA A 59 -0.08 5.24 4.23
C ALA A 59 1.23 4.44 4.15
N THR A 60 1.93 4.30 5.28
CA THR A 60 3.18 3.53 5.39
C THR A 60 2.89 2.04 5.20
N THR A 61 1.86 1.51 5.87
CA THR A 61 1.43 0.11 5.72
C THR A 61 1.06 -0.18 4.26
N LEU A 62 0.21 0.66 3.65
CA LEU A 62 -0.21 0.49 2.27
C LEU A 62 0.98 0.50 1.29
N LEU A 63 1.96 1.36 1.56
CA LEU A 63 3.17 1.47 0.73
C LEU A 63 4.05 0.22 0.85
N HIS A 64 4.27 -0.29 2.06
CA HIS A 64 5.08 -1.50 2.26
C HIS A 64 4.38 -2.76 1.75
N GLU A 65 3.06 -2.89 1.93
CA GLU A 65 2.28 -3.97 1.32
C GLU A 65 2.38 -3.91 -0.21
N ALA A 66 2.26 -2.73 -0.80
CA ALA A 66 2.43 -2.55 -2.24
C ALA A 66 3.83 -2.96 -2.69
N TYR A 67 4.88 -2.60 -1.93
CA TYR A 67 6.25 -3.02 -2.25
C TYR A 67 6.42 -4.53 -2.26
N ILE A 68 5.91 -5.24 -1.25
CA ILE A 68 5.99 -6.70 -1.18
C ILE A 68 5.27 -7.35 -2.38
N GLU A 69 4.06 -6.87 -2.72
CA GLU A 69 3.28 -7.35 -3.86
C GLU A 69 3.97 -7.08 -5.21
N MET A 70 4.72 -5.96 -5.32
CA MET A 70 5.48 -5.61 -6.52
C MET A 70 6.81 -6.38 -6.61
N ALA A 71 7.49 -6.61 -5.49
CA ALA A 71 8.78 -7.30 -5.42
C ALA A 71 8.62 -8.84 -5.56
N GLY A 72 7.52 -9.41 -5.08
CA GLY A 72 7.23 -10.84 -5.20
C GLY A 72 6.81 -11.31 -6.60
N LYS A 73 6.68 -10.40 -7.56
CA LYS A 73 6.45 -10.74 -8.98
C LYS A 73 7.78 -10.75 -9.71
N ASP A 74 8.44 -11.89 -9.62
CA ASP A 74 9.66 -12.18 -10.37
C ASP A 74 9.50 -11.77 -11.84
N GLY A 75 10.37 -10.88 -12.32
CA GLY A 75 10.40 -10.44 -13.71
C GLY A 75 9.70 -9.11 -14.04
N ALA A 76 9.15 -8.39 -13.06
CA ALA A 76 8.67 -7.02 -13.28
C ALA A 76 9.84 -6.03 -13.42
N ALA A 77 10.49 -6.01 -14.58
CA ALA A 77 11.41 -4.95 -14.95
C ALA A 77 10.62 -3.67 -15.19
N PHE A 78 10.85 -2.63 -14.38
CA PHE A 78 10.27 -1.31 -14.58
C PHE A 78 11.28 -0.43 -15.33
N PRO A 79 11.14 -0.25 -16.65
CA PRO A 79 12.14 0.47 -17.44
C PRO A 79 12.15 1.96 -17.16
N ASP A 80 11.11 2.49 -16.50
CA ASP A 80 11.03 3.91 -16.18
C ASP A 80 10.19 4.17 -14.91
N ARG A 81 10.45 5.34 -14.30
CA ARG A 81 9.76 5.83 -13.11
C ARG A 81 8.25 5.95 -13.30
N ALA A 82 7.78 6.34 -14.49
CA ALA A 82 6.35 6.57 -14.73
C ALA A 82 5.57 5.25 -14.72
N ARG A 83 6.11 4.19 -15.31
CA ARG A 83 5.56 2.83 -15.23
C ARG A 83 5.56 2.31 -13.80
N PHE A 84 6.66 2.47 -13.07
CA PHE A 84 6.71 2.05 -11.67
C PHE A 84 5.67 2.78 -10.83
N MET A 85 5.57 4.11 -10.95
CA MET A 85 4.56 4.92 -10.25
C MET A 85 3.14 4.54 -10.64
N GLY A 86 2.87 4.29 -11.92
CA GLY A 86 1.57 3.87 -12.42
C GLY A 86 1.18 2.50 -11.89
N TYR A 87 2.13 1.55 -11.87
CA TYR A 87 1.92 0.21 -11.33
C TYR A 87 1.69 0.24 -9.82
N ALA A 88 2.53 0.94 -9.06
CA ALA A 88 2.34 1.16 -7.63
C ALA A 88 0.97 1.80 -7.35
N ALA A 89 0.56 2.77 -8.16
CA ALA A 89 -0.76 3.37 -8.02
C ALA A 89 -1.90 2.37 -8.25
N ARG A 90 -1.75 1.41 -9.16
CA ARG A 90 -2.74 0.36 -9.40
C ARG A 90 -2.80 -0.64 -8.23
N VAL A 91 -1.64 -1.11 -7.77
CA VAL A 91 -1.52 -2.04 -6.63
C VAL A 91 -2.14 -1.44 -5.38
N MET A 92 -1.78 -0.20 -5.03
CA MET A 92 -2.33 0.50 -3.86
C MET A 92 -3.86 0.64 -3.92
N ARG A 93 -4.45 0.91 -5.10
CA ARG A 93 -5.92 0.96 -5.24
C ARG A 93 -6.56 -0.40 -4.95
N GLY A 94 -5.98 -1.48 -5.46
CA GLY A 94 -6.44 -2.84 -5.20
C GLY A 94 -6.43 -3.16 -3.71
N LEU A 95 -5.29 -2.94 -3.06
CA LEU A 95 -5.14 -3.17 -1.61
C LEU A 95 -6.17 -2.38 -0.80
N ILE A 96 -6.39 -1.10 -1.11
CA ILE A 96 -7.41 -0.30 -0.41
C ILE A 96 -8.82 -0.89 -0.59
N ILE A 97 -9.17 -1.33 -1.80
CA ILE A 97 -10.47 -1.96 -2.07
C ILE A 97 -10.61 -3.25 -1.28
N ASP A 98 -9.57 -4.07 -1.22
CA ASP A 98 -9.58 -5.34 -0.49
C ASP A 98 -9.71 -5.13 1.02
N HIS A 99 -9.01 -4.13 1.58
CA HIS A 99 -9.19 -3.70 2.97
C HIS A 99 -10.65 -3.27 3.24
N ALA A 100 -11.25 -2.48 2.34
CA ALA A 100 -12.64 -2.05 2.47
C ALA A 100 -13.65 -3.22 2.37
N ARG A 101 -13.40 -4.18 1.46
CA ARG A 101 -14.20 -5.40 1.30
C ARG A 101 -14.12 -6.31 2.52
N SER A 102 -12.92 -6.53 3.05
CA SER A 102 -12.67 -7.37 4.23
C SER A 102 -13.44 -6.85 5.46
N ARG A 103 -13.41 -5.55 5.72
CA ARG A 103 -14.21 -4.94 6.81
C ARG A 103 -15.71 -5.18 6.63
N SER A 104 -16.20 -5.08 5.40
CA SER A 104 -17.62 -5.26 5.09
C SER A 104 -18.07 -6.72 5.25
N ALA A 105 -17.17 -7.67 5.00
CA ALA A 105 -17.41 -9.09 5.29
C ALA A 105 -17.40 -9.37 6.80
N GLN A 106 -16.45 -8.80 7.55
CA GLN A 106 -16.39 -8.93 9.01
C GLN A 106 -17.65 -8.37 9.70
N LYS A 107 -18.14 -7.20 9.27
CA LYS A 107 -19.39 -6.63 9.79
C LYS A 107 -20.61 -7.54 9.56
N ARG A 108 -20.68 -8.19 8.39
CA ARG A 108 -21.75 -9.16 8.08
C ARG A 108 -21.67 -10.41 8.95
N ALA A 109 -20.46 -10.94 9.18
CA ALA A 109 -20.27 -12.10 10.06
C ALA A 109 -20.69 -11.81 11.52
N VAL A 110 -20.47 -10.59 12.00
CA VAL A 110 -20.94 -10.15 13.33
C VAL A 110 -22.46 -9.98 13.36
N SER A 111 -23.08 -9.41 12.33
CA SER A 111 -24.56 -9.28 12.27
C SER A 111 -25.27 -10.63 12.13
N SER A 112 -24.66 -11.60 11.46
CA SER A 112 -25.19 -12.97 11.30
C SER A 112 -24.97 -13.85 12.54
N ARG A 113 -24.18 -13.39 13.52
CA ARG A 113 -24.01 -14.04 14.82
C ARG A 113 -24.69 -13.22 15.93
N SER A 114 -25.93 -12.78 15.66
CA SER A 114 -26.85 -12.40 16.73
C SER A 114 -27.12 -13.64 17.59
N LEU A 115 -26.85 -13.50 18.89
CA LEU A 115 -26.81 -14.54 19.90
C LEU A 115 -28.11 -15.38 19.96
N PRO A 116 -28.03 -16.68 20.32
CA PRO A 116 -29.22 -17.50 20.53
C PRO A 116 -30.11 -16.91 21.64
N LEU A 117 -31.41 -17.02 21.41
CA LEU A 117 -32.51 -16.38 22.13
C LEU A 117 -32.70 -16.90 23.57
N GLU A 118 -31.89 -17.89 23.98
CA GLU A 118 -31.98 -18.69 25.22
C GLU A 118 -31.61 -17.92 26.50
N LEU A 119 -30.92 -16.77 26.42
CA LEU A 119 -30.51 -16.01 27.61
C LEU A 119 -31.55 -14.97 28.08
N LYS A 120 -32.69 -14.85 27.38
CA LYS A 120 -33.73 -13.86 27.73
C LYS A 120 -34.78 -14.36 28.73
N LEU A 121 -34.82 -15.66 29.05
CA LEU A 121 -35.94 -16.26 29.79
C LEU A 121 -35.68 -16.60 31.26
N LYS A 122 -34.45 -16.46 31.79
CA LYS A 122 -34.15 -16.85 33.19
C LYS A 122 -34.31 -15.76 34.25
N ILE A 123 -34.70 -14.53 33.89
CA ILE A 123 -34.81 -13.42 34.85
C ILE A 123 -36.26 -13.14 35.31
N GLN A 124 -37.27 -13.86 34.80
CA GLN A 124 -38.68 -13.63 35.16
C GLN A 124 -39.28 -14.67 36.13
N GLN A 125 -38.50 -15.62 36.66
CA GLN A 125 -39.03 -16.66 37.56
C GLN A 125 -38.59 -16.56 39.02
N THR A 126 -37.92 -15.49 39.44
CA THR A 126 -37.45 -15.33 40.83
C THR A 126 -38.13 -14.17 41.58
N SER A 127 -39.44 -14.01 41.40
CA SER A 127 -40.25 -13.08 42.22
C SER A 127 -41.71 -13.51 42.26
N ALA A 128 -42.00 -14.64 42.91
CA ALA A 128 -43.30 -14.92 43.54
C ALA A 128 -43.13 -16.15 44.42
N SER A 129 -42.57 -15.94 45.61
CA SER A 129 -42.96 -16.70 46.81
C SER A 129 -44.00 -15.88 47.55
#